data_AF-A0ABD1VB79-F1
#
_entry.id   AF-A0ABD1VB79-F1
#
_cell.length_a   1.000
_cell.length_b   1.000
_cell.length_c   1.000
_cell.angle_alpha   90.00
_cell.angle_beta   90.00
_cell.angle_gamma   90.00
#
_symmetry.space_group_name_H-M   'P 1'
#
loop_
_entity.id
_entity.type
_entity.pdbx_description
1 polymer ?
#
loop_
_entity_poly.entity_id
_entity_poly.type
_entity_poly.pdbx_seq_one_letter_code
_entity_poly.pdbx_strand_id
1 'polypeptide(L)'
;MDGLEDINKQLLTKELLSNDELQKARKELITGLNEMLSSSRVNIGIKRMGEIYEKAFQNTVRHKFPPEEAEIKTVELCSPWQEKLKNPDFHPFKIIHIDGKHEKCCRRMMNLYISLRMNGGDEIYNAVTTALKELNDYNPSS
;
A
#
# COMPACT_ATOMS: atom_id res chain seq x y z
N MET A 1 -6.58 -44.07 24.11
CA MET A 1 -5.77 -43.15 23.28
C MET A 1 -6.51 -42.80 22.00
N ASP A 2 -7.18 -43.74 21.33
CA ASP A 2 -7.93 -43.52 20.06
C ASP A 2 -8.89 -42.33 20.03
N GLY A 3 -9.68 -42.10 21.09
CA GLY A 3 -10.66 -41.00 21.08
C GLY A 3 -10.05 -39.59 21.01
N LEU A 4 -8.82 -39.39 21.52
CA LEU A 4 -8.13 -38.10 21.42
C LEU A 4 -7.57 -37.87 20.01
N GLU A 5 -7.10 -38.94 19.37
CA GLU A 5 -6.57 -38.88 18.01
C GLU A 5 -7.67 -38.61 16.97
N ASP A 6 -8.85 -39.21 17.16
CA ASP A 6 -10.01 -38.97 16.30
C ASP A 6 -10.55 -37.54 16.42
N ILE A 7 -10.63 -36.99 17.64
CA ILE A 7 -11.04 -35.60 17.86
C ILE A 7 -10.03 -34.64 17.19
N ASN A 8 -8.73 -34.93 17.30
CA ASN A 8 -7.70 -34.11 16.68
C ASN A 8 -7.79 -34.13 15.15
N LYS A 9 -8.03 -35.30 14.54
CA LYS A 9 -8.27 -35.43 13.09
C LYS A 9 -9.50 -34.64 12.65
N GLN A 10 -10.60 -34.71 13.41
CA GLN A 10 -11.82 -33.95 13.12
C GLN A 10 -11.61 -32.43 13.21
N LEU A 11 -10.89 -31.96 14.23
CA LEU A 11 -10.57 -30.54 14.40
C LEU A 11 -9.72 -30.02 13.24
N LEU A 12 -8.66 -30.75 12.88
CA LEU A 12 -7.77 -30.39 11.78
C LEU A 12 -8.51 -30.34 10.44
N THR A 13 -9.43 -31.30 10.21
CA THR A 13 -10.29 -31.29 9.02
C THR A 13 -11.19 -30.04 8.98
N LYS A 14 -11.81 -29.68 10.10
CA LYS A 14 -12.65 -28.47 10.19
C LYS A 14 -11.85 -27.19 9.98
N GLU A 15 -10.67 -27.11 10.55
CA GLU A 15 -9.78 -25.94 10.40
C GLU A 15 -9.37 -25.74 8.94
N LEU A 16 -8.98 -26.82 8.24
CA LEU A 16 -8.64 -26.76 6.82
C LEU A 16 -9.82 -26.30 5.96
N LEU A 17 -11.02 -26.84 6.21
CA LEU A 17 -12.23 -26.44 5.48
C LEU A 17 -12.60 -24.97 5.74
N SER A 18 -12.58 -24.55 7.00
CA SER A 18 -12.88 -23.16 7.38
C SER A 18 -11.87 -22.19 6.78
N ASN A 19 -10.58 -22.54 6.78
CA ASN A 19 -9.57 -21.72 6.14
C ASN A 19 -9.76 -21.65 4.62
N ASP A 20 -10.09 -22.75 3.95
CA ASP A 20 -10.37 -22.76 2.51
C ASP A 20 -11.58 -21.87 2.15
N GLU A 21 -12.68 -21.96 2.92
CA GLU A 21 -13.84 -21.08 2.77
C GLU A 21 -13.47 -19.60 2.97
N LEU A 22 -12.68 -19.29 3.99
CA LEU A 22 -12.21 -17.93 4.25
C LEU A 22 -11.32 -17.40 3.12
N GLN A 23 -10.43 -18.23 2.58
CA GLN A 23 -9.58 -17.86 1.44
C GLN A 23 -10.41 -17.62 0.17
N LYS A 24 -11.45 -18.43 -0.08
CA LYS A 24 -12.39 -18.24 -1.20
C LYS A 24 -13.15 -16.93 -1.07
N ALA A 25 -13.77 -16.68 0.09
CA ALA A 25 -14.50 -15.44 0.36
C ALA A 25 -13.59 -14.20 0.22
N ARG A 26 -12.35 -14.28 0.71
CA ARG A 26 -11.35 -13.21 0.55
C ARG A 26 -11.03 -12.94 -0.93
N LYS A 27 -10.83 -13.99 -1.73
CA LYS A 27 -10.54 -13.84 -3.16
C LYS A 27 -11.71 -13.22 -3.90
N GLU A 28 -12.94 -13.69 -3.66
CA GLU A 28 -14.15 -13.12 -4.28
C GLU A 28 -14.32 -11.64 -3.94
N LEU A 29 -14.12 -11.27 -2.67
CA LEU A 29 -14.19 -9.87 -2.25
C LEU A 29 -13.15 -9.00 -2.96
N ILE A 30 -11.90 -9.46 -3.06
CA ILE A 30 -10.84 -8.73 -3.78
C ILE A 30 -11.21 -8.56 -5.25
N THR A 31 -11.70 -9.61 -5.90
CA THR A 31 -12.13 -9.55 -7.31
C THR A 31 -13.28 -8.56 -7.50
N GLY A 32 -14.33 -8.63 -6.69
CA GLY A 32 -15.47 -7.71 -6.78
C GLY A 32 -15.08 -6.24 -6.57
N LEU A 33 -14.19 -5.97 -5.60
CA LEU A 33 -13.66 -4.61 -5.39
C LEU A 33 -12.80 -4.12 -6.57
N ASN A 34 -12.03 -5.00 -7.21
CA ASN A 34 -11.24 -4.66 -8.41
C ASN A 34 -12.13 -4.35 -9.62
N GLU A 35 -13.24 -5.07 -9.78
CA GLU A 35 -14.21 -4.80 -10.83
C GLU A 35 -14.91 -3.46 -10.62
N MET A 36 -15.27 -3.14 -9.37
CA MET A 36 -15.83 -1.84 -9.01
C MET A 36 -14.83 -0.69 -9.25
N LEU A 37 -13.54 -0.88 -8.97
CA LEU A 37 -12.47 0.09 -9.28
C LEU A 37 -12.42 0.43 -10.77
N SER A 38 -12.67 -0.55 -11.64
CA SER A 38 -12.65 -0.40 -13.10
C SER A 38 -13.94 0.21 -13.66
N SER A 39 -15.01 0.28 -12.84
CA SER A 39 -16.32 0.76 -13.28
C SER A 39 -16.42 2.29 -13.20
N SER A 40 -16.58 2.95 -14.35
CA SER A 40 -16.71 4.41 -14.45
C SER A 40 -18.06 4.98 -13.97
N ARG A 41 -18.98 4.13 -13.49
CA ARG A 41 -20.39 4.48 -13.19
C ARG A 41 -20.77 4.40 -11.71
N VAL A 42 -19.86 4.70 -10.79
CA VAL A 42 -20.15 4.69 -9.35
C VAL A 42 -19.98 6.08 -8.74
N ASN A 43 -20.96 6.54 -7.96
CA ASN A 43 -20.89 7.81 -7.23
C ASN A 43 -19.88 7.78 -6.07
N ILE A 44 -19.36 6.59 -5.72
CA ILE A 44 -18.37 6.36 -4.67
C ILE A 44 -17.14 5.74 -5.33
N GLY A 45 -16.00 6.41 -5.23
CA GLY A 45 -14.73 5.89 -5.73
C GLY A 45 -14.08 4.94 -4.73
N ILE A 46 -13.52 3.85 -5.23
CA ILE A 46 -12.64 2.96 -4.45
C ILE A 46 -11.19 3.40 -4.72
N LYS A 47 -10.33 3.31 -3.70
CA LYS A 47 -8.88 3.58 -3.81
C LYS A 47 -8.13 2.47 -3.08
N ARG A 48 -6.99 2.00 -3.61
CA ARG A 48 -6.12 1.09 -2.86
C ARG A 48 -5.31 1.89 -1.83
N MET A 49 -5.30 1.45 -0.58
CA MET A 49 -4.48 2.06 0.46
C MET A 49 -3.01 1.92 0.12
N GLY A 50 -2.25 3.02 0.21
CA GLY A 50 -0.83 3.00 -0.14
C GLY A 50 -0.53 3.09 -1.64
N GLU A 51 -1.55 3.19 -2.48
CA GLU A 51 -1.36 3.45 -3.91
C GLU A 51 -1.03 4.93 -4.14
N ILE A 52 0.02 5.15 -4.92
CA ILE A 52 0.46 6.50 -5.26
C ILE A 52 -0.51 7.09 -6.25
N TYR A 53 -0.87 8.35 -6.00
CA TYR A 53 -1.66 9.12 -6.93
C TYR A 53 -0.82 9.54 -8.14
N GLU A 54 -0.82 8.71 -9.19
CA GLU A 54 0.01 8.89 -10.39
C GLU A 54 -0.18 10.26 -11.07
N LYS A 55 -1.39 10.85 -10.99
CA LYS A 55 -1.63 12.18 -11.56
C LYS A 55 -0.72 13.28 -10.99
N ALA A 56 -0.27 13.15 -9.75
CA ALA A 56 0.69 14.10 -9.17
C ALA A 56 2.05 14.07 -9.92
N PHE A 57 2.44 12.88 -10.41
CA PHE A 57 3.63 12.72 -11.25
C PHE A 57 3.37 13.26 -12.65
N GLN A 58 2.21 12.97 -13.23
CA GLN A 58 1.83 13.45 -14.56
C GLN A 58 1.83 14.99 -14.63
N ASN A 59 1.27 15.66 -13.63
CA ASN A 59 1.26 17.13 -13.56
C ASN A 59 2.68 17.68 -13.55
N THR A 60 3.51 17.19 -12.63
CA THR A 60 4.90 17.63 -12.48
C THR A 60 5.71 17.41 -13.76
N VAL A 61 5.52 16.26 -14.41
CA VAL A 61 6.25 15.90 -15.63
C VAL A 61 5.79 16.73 -16.83
N ARG A 62 4.49 16.98 -16.98
CA ARG A 62 3.94 17.86 -18.03
C ARG A 62 4.49 19.28 -17.97
N HIS A 63 4.86 19.76 -16.78
CA HIS A 63 5.50 21.06 -16.63
C HIS A 63 7.00 21.08 -16.98
N LYS A 64 7.67 19.91 -17.03
CA LYS A 64 9.12 19.80 -17.19
C LYS A 64 9.55 19.18 -18.53
N PHE A 65 8.69 18.40 -19.17
CA PHE A 65 9.02 17.59 -20.35
C PHE A 65 7.97 17.77 -21.45
N PRO A 66 8.35 17.59 -22.72
CA PRO A 66 7.41 17.63 -23.84
C PRO A 66 6.39 16.47 -23.74
N PRO A 67 5.19 16.62 -24.33
CA PRO A 67 4.12 15.63 -24.24
C PRO A 67 4.53 14.23 -24.70
N GLU A 68 5.40 14.13 -25.71
CA GLU A 68 5.89 12.85 -26.24
C GLU A 68 6.72 12.06 -25.22
N GLU A 69 7.39 12.74 -24.31
CA GLU A 69 8.22 12.12 -23.25
C GLU A 69 7.49 12.06 -21.90
N ALA A 70 6.41 12.80 -21.74
CA ALA A 70 5.76 13.00 -20.44
C ALA A 70 5.20 11.70 -19.85
N GLU A 71 4.66 10.81 -20.67
CA GLU A 71 4.13 9.52 -20.20
C GLU A 71 5.26 8.62 -19.69
N ILE A 72 6.33 8.46 -20.49
CA ILE A 72 7.50 7.65 -20.13
C ILE A 72 8.14 8.18 -18.85
N LYS A 73 8.34 9.50 -18.75
CA LYS A 73 8.94 10.15 -17.57
C LYS A 73 8.06 10.03 -16.32
N THR A 74 6.74 10.03 -16.48
CA THR A 74 5.81 9.78 -15.36
C THR A 74 6.04 8.38 -14.80
N VAL A 75 6.06 7.36 -15.67
CA VAL A 75 6.25 5.96 -15.27
C VAL A 75 7.63 5.76 -14.65
N GLU A 76 8.68 6.33 -15.23
CA GLU A 76 10.06 6.26 -14.70
C GLU A 76 10.16 6.83 -13.28
N LEU A 77 9.46 7.93 -13.00
CA LEU A 77 9.46 8.57 -11.69
C LEU A 77 8.54 7.86 -10.69
N CYS A 78 7.38 7.35 -11.11
CA CYS A 78 6.37 6.77 -10.23
C CYS A 78 6.68 5.30 -9.85
N SER A 79 7.11 4.49 -10.80
CA SER A 79 7.27 3.03 -10.62
C SER A 79 8.18 2.64 -9.46
N PRO A 80 9.38 3.24 -9.26
CA PRO A 80 10.26 2.87 -8.15
C PRO A 80 9.62 3.11 -6.78
N TRP A 81 8.72 4.10 -6.69
CA TRP A 81 7.98 4.38 -5.46
C TRP A 81 6.86 3.40 -5.25
N GLN A 82 6.09 3.12 -6.29
CA GLN A 82 5.00 2.16 -6.22
C GLN A 82 5.53 0.77 -5.82
N GLU A 83 6.66 0.34 -6.38
CA GLU A 83 7.31 -0.93 -6.03
C GLU A 83 7.83 -0.95 -4.59
N LYS A 84 8.40 0.16 -4.10
CA LYS A 84 8.78 0.26 -2.68
C LYS A 84 7.59 0.13 -1.74
N LEU A 85 6.45 0.75 -2.07
CA LEU A 85 5.24 0.70 -1.24
C LEU A 85 4.51 -0.64 -1.30
N LYS A 86 4.63 -1.38 -2.41
CA LYS A 86 4.15 -2.76 -2.51
C LYS A 86 4.97 -3.76 -1.70
N ASN A 87 6.24 -3.44 -1.41
CA ASN A 87 7.12 -4.34 -0.69
C ASN A 87 6.71 -4.42 0.80
N PRO A 88 6.27 -5.59 1.31
CA PRO A 88 5.86 -5.72 2.71
C PRO A 88 7.02 -5.53 3.69
N ASP A 89 8.27 -5.76 3.28
CA ASP A 89 9.45 -5.54 4.12
C ASP A 89 9.83 -4.05 4.23
N PHE A 90 9.20 -3.19 3.41
CA PHE A 90 9.41 -1.77 3.48
C PHE A 90 8.67 -1.17 4.68
N HIS A 91 9.42 -0.91 5.74
CA HIS A 91 8.94 -0.30 6.99
C HIS A 91 9.51 1.12 7.15
N PRO A 92 8.91 2.12 6.46
CA PRO A 92 9.41 3.49 6.42
C PRO A 92 9.25 4.25 7.75
N PHE A 93 8.34 3.79 8.61
CA PHE A 93 8.11 4.31 9.95
C PHE A 93 8.82 3.43 10.96
N LYS A 94 9.55 4.06 11.90
CA LYS A 94 10.12 3.36 13.04
C LYS A 94 9.51 3.93 14.32
N ILE A 95 9.07 3.05 15.21
CA ILE A 95 8.69 3.46 16.57
C ILE A 95 9.99 3.84 17.28
N ILE A 96 10.08 5.09 17.72
CA ILE A 96 11.15 5.57 18.58
C ILE A 96 10.56 5.89 19.94
N HIS A 97 11.40 5.77 20.97
CA HIS A 97 11.01 6.12 22.33
C HIS A 97 11.53 7.53 22.60
N ILE A 98 10.64 8.50 22.74
CA ILE A 98 10.96 9.86 23.14
C ILE A 98 10.18 10.14 24.41
N ASP A 99 10.90 10.45 25.49
CA ASP A 99 10.33 10.91 26.76
C ASP A 99 9.22 10.00 27.34
N GLY A 100 9.46 8.68 27.33
CA GLY A 100 8.53 7.68 27.87
C GLY A 100 7.29 7.41 27.00
N LYS A 101 7.18 8.06 25.82
CA LYS A 101 6.14 7.78 24.82
C LYS A 101 6.73 7.09 23.60
N HIS A 102 5.96 6.13 23.08
CA HIS A 102 6.20 5.56 21.76
C HIS A 102 5.74 6.56 20.70
N GLU A 103 6.70 7.19 20.03
CA GLU A 103 6.42 8.11 18.93
C GLU A 103 6.85 7.45 17.60
N LYS A 104 5.95 7.44 16.61
CA LYS A 104 6.27 6.89 15.28
C LYS A 104 7.03 7.95 14.50
N CYS A 105 8.33 7.73 14.24
CA CYS A 105 9.17 8.71 13.56
C CYS A 105 9.76 8.17 12.25
N CYS A 106 9.63 8.97 11.20
CA CYS A 106 10.20 8.73 9.87
C CYS A 106 11.64 9.23 9.71
N ARG A 107 12.47 9.26 10.77
CA ARG A 107 13.81 9.88 10.70
C ARG A 107 14.70 9.32 9.58
N ARG A 108 14.51 8.03 9.23
CA ARG A 108 15.23 7.34 8.14
C ARG A 108 14.79 7.75 6.73
N MET A 109 13.64 8.40 6.59
CA MET A 109 13.13 8.90 5.31
C MET A 109 13.40 10.39 5.07
N MET A 110 14.03 11.13 6.00
CA MET A 110 14.21 12.58 5.81
C MET A 110 15.02 12.90 4.53
N ASN A 111 16.10 12.17 4.25
CA ASN A 111 16.88 12.34 3.01
C ASN A 111 16.09 11.94 1.76
N LEU A 112 15.23 10.93 1.89
CA LEU A 112 14.37 10.44 0.82
C LEU A 112 13.23 11.43 0.51
N TYR A 113 12.70 12.08 1.53
CA TYR A 113 11.71 13.16 1.44
C TYR A 113 12.33 14.45 0.87
N ILE A 114 13.56 14.76 1.26
CA ILE A 114 14.31 15.89 0.70
C ILE A 114 14.57 15.66 -0.79
N SER A 115 15.01 14.47 -1.21
CA SER A 115 15.24 14.17 -2.62
C SER A 115 13.95 14.18 -3.45
N LEU A 116 12.84 13.69 -2.90
CA LEU A 116 11.52 13.81 -3.51
C LEU A 116 11.12 15.26 -3.73
N ARG A 117 11.27 16.09 -2.71
CA ARG A 117 10.86 17.49 -2.78
C ARG A 117 11.74 18.29 -3.74
N MET A 118 13.05 18.02 -3.76
CA MET A 118 13.99 18.68 -4.67
C MET A 118 13.79 18.27 -6.13
N ASN A 119 13.54 16.98 -6.42
CA ASN A 119 13.46 16.48 -7.80
C ASN A 119 12.03 16.52 -8.35
N GLY A 120 11.03 16.24 -7.52
CA GLY A 120 9.63 16.02 -7.89
C GLY A 120 8.66 17.14 -7.49
N GLY A 121 9.10 18.13 -6.72
CA GLY A 121 8.21 19.20 -6.24
C GLY A 121 7.21 18.75 -5.17
N ASP A 122 6.38 19.69 -4.71
CA ASP A 122 5.49 19.48 -3.55
C ASP A 122 4.34 18.50 -3.84
N GLU A 123 3.85 18.40 -5.09
CA GLU A 123 2.78 17.47 -5.45
C GLU A 123 3.20 16.00 -5.32
N ILE A 124 4.34 15.64 -5.89
CA ILE A 124 4.89 14.28 -5.79
C ILE A 124 5.20 13.93 -4.32
N TYR A 125 5.81 14.88 -3.60
CA TYR A 125 6.09 14.71 -2.17
C TYR A 125 4.81 14.39 -1.38
N ASN A 126 3.74 15.15 -1.60
CA ASN A 126 2.47 14.96 -0.91
C ASN A 126 1.80 13.64 -1.29
N ALA A 127 1.82 13.26 -2.57
CA ALA A 127 1.24 11.99 -3.03
C ALA A 127 1.92 10.79 -2.36
N VAL A 128 3.26 10.77 -2.35
CA VAL A 128 4.04 9.69 -1.71
C VAL A 128 3.87 9.70 -0.19
N THR A 129 3.89 10.86 0.45
CA THR A 129 3.70 10.98 1.91
C THR A 129 2.33 10.49 2.35
N THR A 130 1.29 10.78 1.56
CA THR A 130 -0.08 10.35 1.86
C THR A 130 -0.18 8.82 1.77
N ALA A 131 0.34 8.23 0.69
CA ALA A 131 0.37 6.78 0.51
C ALA A 131 1.13 6.07 1.65
N LEU A 132 2.26 6.65 2.09
CA LEU A 132 3.04 6.14 3.22
C LEU A 132 2.25 6.16 4.53
N LYS A 133 1.55 7.25 4.84
CA LYS A 133 0.71 7.36 6.04
C LYS A 133 -0.45 6.37 6.02
N GLU A 134 -1.13 6.25 4.88
CA GLU A 134 -2.22 5.29 4.67
C GLU A 134 -1.79 3.84 4.96
N LEU A 135 -0.60 3.43 4.48
CA LEU A 135 -0.05 2.10 4.78
C LEU A 135 0.24 1.89 6.26
N ASN A 136 0.82 2.90 6.92
CA ASN A 136 1.12 2.82 8.34
C ASN A 136 -0.14 2.71 9.21
N ASP A 137 -1.18 3.46 8.88
CA ASP A 137 -2.42 3.47 9.66
C ASP A 137 -3.21 2.17 9.49
N TYR A 138 -3.07 1.52 8.33
CA TYR A 138 -3.78 0.28 8.02
C TYR A 138 -3.02 -1.00 8.40
N ASN A 139 -1.69 -0.95 8.61
CA ASN A 139 -0.92 -2.13 8.97
C ASN A 139 -1.20 -2.53 10.45
N PRO A 140 -1.97 -3.60 10.71
CA PRO A 140 -2.40 -3.98 12.07
C PRO A 140 -1.32 -4.75 12.83
N SER A 141 -0.10 -4.81 12.31
CA SER A 141 1.04 -5.48 12.93
C SER A 141 1.70 -4.65 14.05
N SER A 142 0.98 -3.66 14.62
CA SER A 142 1.38 -2.90 15.82
C SER A 142 0.57 -3.34 17.03
#